data_AF-A0A7S1AWE3-F1
#
_entry.id   AF-A0A7S1AWE3-F1
#
_cell.length_a   1.000
_cell.length_b   1.000
_cell.length_c   1.000
_cell.angle_alpha   90.00
_cell.angle_beta   90.00
_cell.angle_gamma   90.00
#
_symmetry.space_group_name_H-M   'P 1'
#
loop_
_entity.id
_entity.type
_entity.pdbx_description
1 polymer ?
#
loop_
_entity_poly.entity_id
_entity_poly.type
_entity_poly.pdbx_seq_one_letter_code
_entity_poly.pdbx_strand_id
1 'polypeptide(L)'
;THFGVARAHEMAHAEVVWYRRSSENRCKYKAVLHSDGLGRWEPIKEDDILTASPPSDLVVDVLLRYSYLSHADEPLVPAIAKFFHANLLTPLTLWPEQCTRNEAMLKISSDPERIWRTNPQNLVYVVPRGQGGGAGNAGKYGSRACAQRMRAGEPFIAVNSRDLVEVVLRRLGYVDDVLNTDVEEAIDIFWSMGTNKSNLNQIGLEVSPFLDADCKGLLLRLALGSPRVSGAWQTAPKCSSLR
;
A
#
# COMPACT_ATOMS: atom_id res chain seq x y z
N THR A 1 -6.27 -10.07 14.30
CA THR A 1 -6.57 -11.53 14.31
C THR A 1 -6.06 -12.08 15.63
N HIS A 2 -6.92 -12.71 16.43
CA HIS A 2 -6.62 -13.21 17.78
C HIS A 2 -5.82 -14.52 17.77
N PHE A 3 -4.73 -14.60 17.00
CA PHE A 3 -3.89 -15.81 16.96
C PHE A 3 -3.33 -16.16 18.35
N GLY A 4 -3.08 -15.16 19.21
CA GLY A 4 -2.62 -15.40 20.57
C GLY A 4 -3.64 -16.10 21.47
N VAL A 5 -4.93 -15.81 21.31
CA VAL A 5 -5.98 -16.40 22.16
C VAL A 5 -6.26 -17.84 21.76
N ALA A 6 -6.39 -18.11 20.45
CA ALA A 6 -6.58 -19.47 19.95
C ALA A 6 -5.42 -20.39 20.32
N ARG A 7 -4.17 -19.93 20.13
CA ARG A 7 -2.98 -20.71 20.49
C ARG A 7 -2.87 -20.98 21.99
N ALA A 8 -3.28 -20.03 22.84
CA ALA A 8 -3.32 -20.24 24.29
C ALA A 8 -4.34 -21.32 24.68
N HIS A 9 -5.50 -21.37 24.02
CA HIS A 9 -6.50 -22.42 24.24
C HIS A 9 -6.03 -23.80 23.73
N GLU A 10 -5.38 -23.85 22.56
CA GLU A 10 -4.76 -25.08 22.05
C GLU A 10 -3.70 -25.62 23.01
N MET A 11 -2.83 -24.75 23.55
CA MET A 11 -1.81 -25.13 24.55
C MET A 11 -2.41 -25.61 25.87
N ALA A 12 -3.65 -25.23 26.18
CA ALA A 12 -4.40 -25.72 27.33
C ALA A 12 -5.22 -26.99 27.02
N HIS A 13 -4.99 -27.63 25.87
CA HIS A 13 -5.74 -28.80 25.38
C HIS A 13 -7.25 -28.54 25.21
N ALA A 14 -7.67 -27.29 25.04
CA ALA A 14 -9.05 -26.97 24.71
C ALA A 14 -9.32 -27.18 23.21
N GLU A 15 -10.52 -27.66 22.88
CA GLU A 15 -10.97 -27.76 21.49
C GLU A 15 -11.24 -26.36 20.93
N VAL A 16 -10.45 -25.93 19.95
CA VAL A 16 -10.65 -24.65 19.26
C VAL A 16 -11.45 -24.87 17.99
N VAL A 17 -12.74 -24.52 18.04
CA VAL A 17 -13.62 -24.54 16.87
C VAL A 17 -13.48 -23.22 16.11
N TRP A 18 -12.96 -23.31 14.88
CA TRP A 18 -12.82 -22.16 13.99
C TRP A 18 -14.13 -21.89 13.24
N TYR A 19 -14.90 -20.92 13.73
CA TYR A 19 -16.06 -20.43 12.98
C TYR A 19 -15.58 -19.52 11.84
N ARG A 20 -15.89 -19.90 10.59
CA ARG A 20 -15.73 -19.00 9.46
C ARG A 20 -16.69 -17.83 9.68
N ARG A 21 -16.14 -16.66 10.00
CA ARG A 21 -16.92 -15.42 10.15
C ARG A 21 -17.86 -15.29 8.93
N SER A 22 -19.14 -14.99 9.15
CA SER A 22 -20.12 -14.87 8.06
C SER A 22 -19.55 -13.95 6.96
N SER A 23 -19.87 -14.28 5.71
CA SER A 23 -19.43 -13.54 4.52
C SER A 23 -19.79 -12.06 4.55
N GLU A 24 -20.70 -11.64 5.44
CA GLU A 24 -21.21 -10.28 5.59
C GLU A 24 -20.13 -9.24 5.96
N ASN A 25 -19.00 -9.66 6.54
CA ASN A 25 -17.87 -8.78 6.87
C ASN A 25 -16.73 -8.78 5.84
N ARG A 26 -16.95 -9.34 4.65
CA ARG A 26 -15.95 -9.32 3.57
C ARG A 26 -15.91 -7.94 2.92
N CYS A 27 -14.72 -7.51 2.51
CA CYS A 27 -14.55 -6.33 1.68
C CYS A 27 -15.42 -6.45 0.41
N LYS A 28 -16.11 -5.36 0.07
CA LYS A 28 -16.97 -5.30 -1.13
C LYS A 28 -16.24 -4.77 -2.36
N TYR A 29 -15.09 -4.16 -2.16
CA TYR A 29 -14.29 -3.53 -3.21
C TYR A 29 -12.86 -3.99 -3.14
N LYS A 30 -12.19 -3.91 -4.29
CA LYS A 30 -10.76 -4.15 -4.46
C LYS A 30 -10.13 -2.94 -5.14
N ALA A 31 -8.85 -2.70 -4.86
CA ALA A 31 -8.08 -1.70 -5.60
C ALA A 31 -7.28 -2.41 -6.69
N VAL A 32 -7.42 -1.97 -7.94
CA VAL A 32 -6.79 -2.60 -9.11
C VAL A 32 -5.85 -1.60 -9.77
N LEU A 33 -4.58 -1.98 -9.94
CA LEU A 33 -3.57 -1.22 -10.67
C LEU A 33 -3.71 -1.48 -12.17
N HIS A 34 -3.81 -0.43 -12.97
CA HIS A 34 -3.87 -0.50 -14.43
C HIS A 34 -2.53 -0.15 -15.09
N SER A 35 -2.46 -0.29 -16.41
CA SER A 35 -1.25 -0.08 -17.22
C SER A 35 -0.75 1.37 -17.20
N ASP A 36 -1.62 2.34 -16.93
CA ASP A 36 -1.29 3.75 -16.73
C ASP A 36 -0.60 4.02 -15.37
N GLY A 37 -0.42 3.00 -14.55
CA GLY A 37 0.13 3.12 -13.20
C GLY A 37 -0.87 3.66 -12.18
N LEU A 38 -2.13 3.86 -12.57
CA LEU A 38 -3.18 4.33 -11.67
C LEU A 38 -4.00 3.17 -11.13
N GLY A 39 -4.31 3.24 -9.85
CA GLY A 39 -5.25 2.37 -9.18
C GLY A 39 -6.68 2.81 -9.43
N ARG A 40 -7.62 1.86 -9.42
CA ARG A 40 -9.06 2.15 -9.41
C ARG A 40 -9.77 1.20 -8.46
N TRP A 41 -10.86 1.68 -7.88
CA TRP A 41 -11.70 0.85 -7.01
C TRP A 41 -12.76 0.11 -7.83
N GLU A 42 -12.75 -1.22 -7.73
CA GLU A 42 -13.71 -2.10 -8.42
C GLU A 42 -14.48 -2.95 -7.40
N PRO A 43 -15.76 -3.29 -7.66
CA PRO A 43 -16.47 -4.28 -6.86
C PRO A 43 -15.78 -5.66 -6.93
N ILE A 44 -15.70 -6.35 -5.79
CA ILE A 44 -15.23 -7.73 -5.73
C ILE A 44 -16.28 -8.66 -6.32
N LYS A 45 -15.86 -9.53 -7.24
CA LYS A 45 -16.68 -10.59 -7.85
C LYS A 45 -16.49 -11.91 -7.10
N GLU A 46 -17.39 -12.87 -7.29
CA GLU A 46 -17.28 -14.19 -6.64
C GLU A 46 -15.98 -14.92 -7.02
N ASP A 47 -15.54 -14.77 -8.27
CA ASP A 47 -14.30 -15.38 -8.75
C ASP A 47 -13.04 -14.80 -8.07
N ASP A 48 -13.10 -13.56 -7.57
CA ASP A 48 -11.98 -12.92 -6.86
C ASP A 48 -11.76 -13.52 -5.44
N ILE A 49 -12.77 -14.21 -4.91
CA ILE A 49 -12.81 -14.71 -3.53
C ILE A 49 -12.12 -16.08 -3.42
N LEU A 50 -11.94 -16.78 -4.54
CA LEU A 50 -11.47 -18.16 -4.57
C LEU A 50 -10.03 -18.21 -5.09
N THR A 51 -9.07 -18.17 -4.18
CA THR A 51 -7.72 -18.66 -4.48
C THR A 51 -7.11 -19.23 -3.20
N ALA A 52 -6.87 -20.54 -3.21
CA ALA A 52 -6.04 -21.21 -2.20
C ALA A 52 -4.70 -20.47 -2.08
N SER A 53 -4.16 -20.33 -0.86
CA SER A 53 -2.84 -19.74 -0.65
C SER A 53 -1.77 -20.68 -1.19
N PRO A 54 -1.14 -20.39 -2.34
CA PRO A 54 -0.02 -21.18 -2.81
C PRO A 54 1.21 -20.84 -1.94
N PRO A 55 2.26 -21.68 -1.94
CA PRO A 55 3.49 -21.41 -1.19
C PRO A 55 4.12 -20.08 -1.66
N SER A 56 4.35 -19.15 -0.73
CA SER A 56 4.75 -17.76 -1.03
C SER A 56 6.14 -17.61 -1.67
N ASP A 57 6.96 -18.67 -1.66
CA ASP A 57 8.40 -18.57 -1.85
C ASP A 57 8.79 -18.20 -3.29
N LEU A 58 8.09 -18.74 -4.30
CA LEU A 58 8.38 -18.46 -5.71
C LEU A 58 8.29 -16.97 -6.06
N VAL A 59 7.29 -16.26 -5.53
CA VAL A 59 7.12 -14.82 -5.80
C VAL A 59 8.27 -14.03 -5.19
N VAL A 60 8.68 -14.37 -3.97
CA VAL A 60 9.80 -13.72 -3.27
C VAL A 60 11.10 -13.96 -4.03
N ASP A 61 11.37 -15.21 -4.45
CA ASP A 61 12.56 -15.57 -5.20
C ASP A 61 12.68 -14.82 -6.52
N VAL A 62 11.58 -14.70 -7.27
CA VAL A 62 11.55 -13.91 -8.52
C VAL A 62 11.80 -12.44 -8.23
N LEU A 63 11.14 -11.86 -7.22
CA LEU A 63 11.32 -10.44 -6.91
C LEU A 63 12.73 -10.11 -6.40
N LEU A 64 13.37 -11.01 -5.64
CA LEU A 64 14.79 -10.89 -5.26
C LEU A 64 15.70 -10.99 -6.48
N ARG A 65 15.48 -12.00 -7.34
CA ARG A 65 16.29 -12.23 -8.56
C ARG A 65 16.30 -11.03 -9.50
N TYR A 66 15.19 -10.29 -9.60
CA TYR A 66 15.06 -9.10 -10.46
C TYR A 66 15.15 -7.78 -9.68
N SER A 67 15.67 -7.81 -8.44
CA SER A 67 15.95 -6.63 -7.60
C SER A 67 14.76 -5.73 -7.29
N TYR A 68 13.55 -6.30 -7.26
CA TYR A 68 12.35 -5.62 -6.74
C TYR A 68 12.24 -5.70 -5.22
N LEU A 69 12.88 -6.71 -4.63
CA LEU A 69 13.18 -6.82 -3.20
C LEU A 69 14.70 -6.84 -3.02
N SER A 70 15.16 -6.28 -1.91
CA SER A 70 16.54 -6.44 -1.41
C SER A 70 16.60 -7.54 -0.35
N HIS A 71 15.52 -7.72 0.40
CA HIS A 71 15.40 -8.72 1.47
C HIS A 71 14.00 -9.36 1.48
N ALA A 72 13.90 -10.58 2.00
CA ALA A 72 12.65 -11.34 2.03
C ALA A 72 11.62 -10.79 3.03
N ASP A 73 12.05 -10.00 4.01
CA ASP A 73 11.20 -9.36 5.02
C ASP A 73 10.63 -8.00 4.58
N GLU A 74 11.03 -7.50 3.41
CA GLU A 74 10.50 -6.26 2.84
C GLU A 74 9.01 -6.41 2.44
N PRO A 75 8.24 -5.30 2.46
CA PRO A 75 6.84 -5.29 2.01
C PRO A 75 6.65 -5.82 0.58
N LEU A 76 5.93 -6.93 0.47
CA LEU A 76 5.75 -7.63 -0.81
C LEU A 76 4.85 -6.91 -1.81
N VAL A 77 3.76 -6.26 -1.36
CA VAL A 77 2.78 -5.61 -2.24
C VAL A 77 3.41 -4.49 -3.09
N PRO A 78 4.20 -3.55 -2.53
CA PRO A 78 4.94 -2.56 -3.33
C PRO A 78 5.86 -3.18 -4.38
N ALA A 79 6.57 -4.25 -4.03
CA ALA A 79 7.48 -4.93 -4.95
C ALA A 79 6.73 -5.60 -6.11
N ILE A 80 5.63 -6.32 -5.82
CA ILE A 80 4.76 -6.90 -6.85
C ILE A 80 4.18 -5.80 -7.75
N ALA A 81 3.67 -4.70 -7.17
CA ALA A 81 3.08 -3.61 -7.94
C ALA A 81 4.09 -3.01 -8.95
N LYS A 82 5.31 -2.73 -8.48
CA LYS A 82 6.42 -2.25 -9.32
C LYS A 82 6.81 -3.27 -10.39
N PHE A 83 6.88 -4.55 -10.05
CA PHE A 83 7.17 -5.65 -10.99
C PHE A 83 6.14 -5.74 -12.10
N PHE A 84 4.85 -5.76 -11.74
CA PHE A 84 3.74 -5.84 -12.70
C PHE A 84 3.70 -4.63 -13.63
N HIS A 85 3.90 -3.43 -13.10
CA HIS A 85 3.93 -2.21 -13.90
C HIS A 85 5.10 -2.22 -14.90
N ALA A 86 6.32 -2.47 -14.43
CA ALA A 86 7.52 -2.48 -15.28
C ALA A 86 7.47 -3.56 -16.38
N ASN A 87 6.83 -4.70 -16.11
CA ASN A 87 6.71 -5.83 -17.04
C ASN A 87 5.41 -5.83 -17.86
N LEU A 88 4.59 -4.78 -17.77
CA LEU A 88 3.32 -4.64 -18.49
C LEU A 88 2.37 -5.83 -18.25
N LEU A 89 2.25 -6.26 -17.00
CA LEU A 89 1.43 -7.40 -16.57
C LEU A 89 0.06 -7.01 -16.00
N THR A 90 -0.23 -5.71 -15.94
CA THR A 90 -1.49 -5.17 -15.44
C THR A 90 -2.68 -5.62 -16.29
N PRO A 91 -3.89 -5.76 -15.70
CA PRO A 91 -4.29 -5.31 -14.36
C PRO A 91 -3.76 -6.18 -13.20
N LEU A 92 -3.65 -5.60 -12.00
CA LEU A 92 -3.25 -6.28 -10.76
C LEU A 92 -4.08 -5.79 -9.57
N THR A 93 -4.70 -6.68 -8.80
CA THR A 93 -5.34 -6.31 -7.53
C THR A 93 -4.28 -5.99 -6.48
N LEU A 94 -4.27 -4.76 -5.95
CA LEU A 94 -3.39 -4.29 -4.87
C LEU A 94 -4.00 -4.42 -3.48
N TRP A 95 -5.33 -4.49 -3.41
CA TRP A 95 -6.05 -4.68 -2.16
C TRP A 95 -7.34 -5.47 -2.38
N PRO A 96 -7.66 -6.49 -1.56
CA PRO A 96 -6.88 -7.01 -0.43
C PRO A 96 -5.52 -7.60 -0.84
N GLU A 97 -4.53 -7.54 0.07
CA GLU A 97 -3.15 -7.95 -0.23
C GLU A 97 -3.02 -9.42 -0.61
N GLN A 98 -3.93 -10.28 -0.14
CA GLN A 98 -3.96 -11.70 -0.51
C GLN A 98 -4.20 -11.87 -2.01
N CYS A 99 -5.10 -11.08 -2.61
CA CYS A 99 -5.38 -11.14 -4.04
C CYS A 99 -4.12 -10.78 -4.84
N THR A 100 -3.35 -9.77 -4.39
CA THR A 100 -2.07 -9.38 -5.00
C THR A 100 -1.09 -10.55 -5.07
N ARG A 101 -0.94 -11.29 -3.96
CA ARG A 101 -0.01 -12.43 -3.88
C ARG A 101 -0.46 -13.58 -4.78
N ASN A 102 -1.76 -13.88 -4.76
CA ASN A 102 -2.33 -14.97 -5.54
C ASN A 102 -2.23 -14.70 -7.05
N GLU A 103 -2.56 -13.47 -7.48
CA GLU A 103 -2.43 -13.05 -8.88
C GLU A 103 -0.97 -13.03 -9.34
N ALA A 104 -0.05 -12.54 -8.50
CA ALA A 104 1.38 -12.57 -8.79
C ALA A 104 1.89 -13.99 -8.98
N MET A 105 1.53 -14.90 -8.08
CA MET A 105 1.92 -16.29 -8.15
C MET A 105 1.38 -16.97 -9.41
N LEU A 106 0.10 -16.81 -9.71
CA LEU A 106 -0.52 -17.39 -10.89
C LEU A 106 0.18 -16.88 -12.16
N LYS A 107 0.46 -15.57 -12.22
CA LYS A 107 1.08 -14.95 -13.39
C LYS A 107 2.51 -15.42 -13.60
N ILE A 108 3.32 -15.47 -12.53
CA ILE A 108 4.72 -15.90 -12.58
C ILE A 108 4.82 -17.39 -12.91
N SER A 109 3.96 -18.24 -12.32
CA SER A 109 4.00 -19.69 -12.57
C SER A 109 3.45 -20.10 -13.94
N SER A 110 2.56 -19.29 -14.53
CA SER A 110 2.02 -19.56 -15.86
C SER A 110 3.00 -19.40 -17.01
N ASP A 111 4.15 -18.75 -16.78
CA ASP A 111 5.09 -18.37 -17.84
C ASP A 111 6.56 -18.52 -17.37
N PRO A 112 7.04 -19.77 -17.14
CA PRO A 112 8.36 -20.01 -16.54
C PRO A 112 9.53 -19.65 -17.46
N GLU A 113 9.31 -19.59 -18.78
CA GLU A 113 10.35 -19.26 -19.77
C GLU A 113 10.48 -17.75 -20.01
N ARG A 114 9.56 -16.95 -19.45
CA ARG A 114 9.58 -15.50 -19.65
C ARG A 114 10.78 -14.85 -18.99
N ILE A 115 11.44 -14.01 -19.76
CA ILE A 115 12.49 -13.12 -19.28
C ILE A 115 11.82 -11.87 -18.71
N TRP A 116 11.98 -11.67 -17.40
CA TRP A 116 11.44 -10.51 -16.72
C TRP A 116 12.42 -9.33 -16.79
N ARG A 117 11.88 -8.12 -16.78
CA ARG A 117 12.66 -6.88 -16.66
C ARG A 117 13.11 -6.71 -15.22
N THR A 118 14.36 -6.31 -15.03
CA THR A 118 14.91 -5.89 -13.73
C THR A 118 14.24 -4.61 -13.25
N ASN A 119 14.18 -4.42 -11.93
CA ASN A 119 13.68 -3.20 -11.33
C ASN A 119 14.43 -1.96 -11.85
N PRO A 120 13.73 -0.97 -12.46
CA PRO A 120 14.36 0.24 -12.97
C PRO A 120 14.79 1.23 -11.88
N GLN A 121 14.53 0.93 -10.60
CA GLN A 121 14.90 1.73 -9.42
C GLN A 121 14.32 3.16 -9.37
N ASN A 122 13.44 3.50 -10.30
CA ASN A 122 12.81 4.80 -10.39
C ASN A 122 11.28 4.73 -10.24
N LEU A 123 10.74 3.63 -9.70
CA LEU A 123 9.31 3.48 -9.46
C LEU A 123 8.99 3.59 -7.96
N VAL A 124 7.94 4.33 -7.66
CA VAL A 124 7.47 4.60 -6.30
C VAL A 124 6.02 4.16 -6.19
N TYR A 125 5.74 3.28 -5.23
CA TYR A 125 4.39 2.81 -4.96
C TYR A 125 3.78 3.60 -3.81
N VAL A 126 2.59 4.16 -4.05
CA VAL A 126 1.84 4.92 -3.05
C VAL A 126 0.44 4.34 -2.95
N VAL A 127 0.00 4.08 -1.71
CA VAL A 127 -1.39 3.78 -1.39
C VAL A 127 -1.89 4.78 -0.34
N PRO A 128 -2.81 5.68 -0.72
CA PRO A 128 -3.42 6.61 0.23
C PRO A 128 -4.11 5.87 1.38
N ARG A 129 -3.94 6.39 2.61
CA ARG A 129 -4.55 5.85 3.81
C ARG A 129 -5.32 6.93 4.56
N GLY A 130 -6.64 6.74 4.64
CA GLY A 130 -7.53 7.67 5.31
C GLY A 130 -7.46 7.52 6.82
N GLN A 131 -7.76 8.60 7.53
CA GLN A 131 -8.04 8.55 8.96
C GLN A 131 -9.34 7.78 9.21
N GLY A 132 -9.40 7.03 10.32
CA GLY A 132 -10.60 6.48 10.97
C GLY A 132 -11.89 6.33 10.14
N GLY A 133 -12.34 5.09 9.87
CA GLY A 133 -13.71 4.86 9.38
C GLY A 133 -14.71 4.84 10.54
N GLY A 134 -15.81 5.59 10.48
CA GLY A 134 -16.93 5.42 11.42
C GLY A 134 -17.61 4.05 11.27
N ALA A 135 -18.19 3.52 12.36
CA ALA A 135 -18.80 2.18 12.40
C ALA A 135 -19.91 1.97 11.35
N GLY A 136 -20.66 3.02 11.03
CA GLY A 136 -21.77 2.97 10.05
C GLY A 136 -21.36 2.66 8.60
N ASN A 137 -20.07 2.53 8.30
CA ASN A 137 -19.57 2.31 6.94
C ASN A 137 -19.43 0.82 6.57
N ALA A 138 -19.58 -0.09 7.54
CA ALA A 138 -19.47 -1.53 7.28
C ALA A 138 -20.51 -2.01 6.27
N GLY A 139 -21.75 -1.51 6.32
CA GLY A 139 -22.80 -1.91 5.37
C GLY A 139 -22.46 -1.57 3.91
N LYS A 140 -21.84 -0.42 3.65
CA LYS A 140 -21.50 0.03 2.29
C LYS A 140 -20.24 -0.62 1.73
N TYR A 141 -19.19 -0.74 2.56
CA TYR A 141 -17.86 -1.17 2.09
C TYR A 141 -17.48 -2.59 2.53
N GLY A 142 -18.30 -3.23 3.35
CA GLY A 142 -18.07 -4.55 3.93
C GLY A 142 -17.12 -4.56 5.13
N SER A 143 -16.16 -3.62 5.19
CA SER A 143 -15.29 -3.47 6.37
C SER A 143 -14.83 -2.02 6.60
N ARG A 144 -14.44 -1.72 7.84
CA ARG A 144 -13.84 -0.43 8.21
C ARG A 144 -12.56 -0.13 7.42
N ALA A 145 -11.73 -1.16 7.20
CA ALA A 145 -10.49 -1.04 6.44
C ALA A 145 -10.74 -0.72 4.96
N CYS A 146 -11.77 -1.33 4.35
CA CYS A 146 -12.21 -1.00 3.00
C CYS A 146 -12.64 0.46 2.91
N ALA A 147 -13.50 0.90 3.84
CA ALA A 147 -14.00 2.27 3.88
C ALA A 147 -12.87 3.31 4.04
N GLN A 148 -11.88 3.01 4.87
CA GLN A 148 -10.72 3.88 5.08
C GLN A 148 -9.88 4.04 3.82
N ARG A 149 -9.56 2.93 3.14
CA ARG A 149 -8.75 2.97 1.92
C ARG A 149 -9.50 3.65 0.78
N MET A 150 -10.76 3.30 0.56
CA MET A 150 -11.57 3.91 -0.52
C MET A 150 -11.73 5.41 -0.38
N ARG A 151 -11.86 5.92 0.85
CA ARG A 151 -11.99 7.36 1.11
C ARG A 151 -10.67 8.12 1.00
N ALA A 152 -9.56 7.41 1.10
CA ALA A 152 -8.23 8.02 1.06
C ALA A 152 -7.84 8.40 -0.37
N GLY A 153 -8.38 7.71 -1.36
CA GLY A 153 -8.01 7.83 -2.75
C GLY A 153 -7.58 6.49 -3.33
N GLU A 154 -7.00 6.54 -4.51
CA GLU A 154 -6.59 5.38 -5.27
C GLU A 154 -5.07 5.17 -5.15
N PRO A 155 -4.58 3.92 -5.07
CA PRO A 155 -3.15 3.67 -5.13
C PRO A 155 -2.60 4.07 -6.50
N PHE A 156 -1.30 4.32 -6.60
CA PHE A 156 -0.65 4.62 -7.87
C PHE A 156 0.85 4.28 -7.83
N ILE A 157 1.42 4.15 -9.02
CA ILE A 157 2.86 4.12 -9.27
C ILE A 157 3.26 5.48 -9.82
N ALA A 158 4.27 6.09 -9.22
CA ALA A 158 4.89 7.31 -9.71
C ALA A 158 6.35 7.06 -10.11
N VAL A 159 6.85 7.87 -11.03
CA VAL A 159 8.28 7.88 -11.38
C VAL A 159 9.02 8.77 -10.39
N ASN A 160 10.18 8.29 -9.91
CA ASN A 160 11.10 9.04 -9.07
C ASN A 160 11.76 10.17 -9.89
N SER A 161 11.05 11.29 -10.02
CA SER A 161 11.50 12.51 -10.69
C SER A 161 11.86 13.60 -9.66
N ARG A 162 12.15 14.83 -10.13
CA ARG A 162 12.31 15.99 -9.24
C ARG A 162 10.99 16.39 -8.58
N ASP A 163 9.89 16.22 -9.31
CA ASP A 163 8.56 16.66 -8.87
C ASP A 163 7.79 15.56 -8.12
N LEU A 164 8.43 14.41 -7.83
CA LEU A 164 7.78 13.27 -7.16
C LEU A 164 7.07 13.71 -5.87
N VAL A 165 7.74 14.53 -5.06
CA VAL A 165 7.22 14.95 -3.76
C VAL A 165 5.94 15.75 -3.93
N GLU A 166 5.93 16.74 -4.81
CA GLU A 166 4.76 17.55 -5.11
C GLU A 166 3.61 16.67 -5.65
N VAL A 167 3.90 15.78 -6.60
CA VAL A 167 2.89 14.85 -7.17
C VAL A 167 2.26 13.99 -6.08
N VAL A 168 3.06 13.44 -5.15
CA VAL A 168 2.56 12.60 -4.06
C VAL A 168 1.77 13.42 -3.04
N LEU A 169 2.25 14.60 -2.64
CA LEU A 169 1.55 15.47 -1.70
C LEU A 169 0.21 15.96 -2.25
N ARG A 170 0.15 16.33 -3.53
CA ARG A 170 -1.11 16.70 -4.22
C ARG A 170 -2.09 15.52 -4.25
N ARG A 171 -1.61 14.32 -4.60
CA ARG A 171 -2.43 13.09 -4.60
C ARG A 171 -2.96 12.71 -3.22
N LEU A 172 -2.21 13.02 -2.16
CA LEU A 172 -2.60 12.78 -0.77
C LEU A 172 -3.41 13.93 -0.14
N GLY A 173 -3.61 15.02 -0.88
CA GLY A 173 -4.43 16.18 -0.49
C GLY A 173 -3.73 17.18 0.42
N TYR A 174 -2.39 17.19 0.48
CA TYR A 174 -1.62 18.19 1.24
C TYR A 174 -1.35 19.47 0.47
N VAL A 175 -1.28 19.36 -0.87
CA VAL A 175 -1.05 20.50 -1.77
C VAL A 175 -2.24 20.62 -2.72
N ASP A 176 -2.72 21.84 -2.90
CA ASP A 176 -3.77 22.18 -3.86
C ASP A 176 -3.47 23.53 -4.55
N ASP A 177 -4.26 23.88 -5.57
CA ASP A 177 -3.99 25.06 -6.40
C ASP A 177 -4.57 26.35 -5.80
N VAL A 178 -5.19 26.32 -4.61
CA VAL A 178 -6.02 27.41 -4.10
C VAL A 178 -5.63 27.87 -2.69
N LEU A 179 -5.60 26.96 -1.73
CA LEU A 179 -5.41 27.24 -0.31
C LEU A 179 -4.06 26.74 0.22
N ASN A 180 -3.56 25.61 -0.29
CA ASN A 180 -2.37 24.95 0.22
C ASN A 180 -1.31 24.82 -0.89
N THR A 181 -0.75 25.95 -1.32
CA THR A 181 0.24 25.98 -2.42
C THR A 181 1.68 25.84 -1.94
N ASP A 182 1.95 26.03 -0.65
CA ASP A 182 3.28 25.92 -0.06
C ASP A 182 3.67 24.45 0.14
N VAL A 183 4.59 23.97 -0.70
CA VAL A 183 5.09 22.60 -0.65
C VAL A 183 5.93 22.36 0.62
N GLU A 184 6.64 23.36 1.13
CA GLU A 184 7.45 23.20 2.34
C GLU A 184 6.54 22.97 3.56
N GLU A 185 5.51 23.79 3.72
CA GLU A 185 4.51 23.61 4.78
C GLU A 185 3.82 22.25 4.67
N ALA A 186 3.42 21.85 3.45
CA ALA A 186 2.81 20.56 3.20
C ALA A 186 3.72 19.38 3.61
N ILE A 187 5.03 19.50 3.39
CA ILE A 187 6.01 18.50 3.82
C ILE A 187 6.07 18.41 5.36
N ASP A 188 6.07 19.55 6.06
CA ASP A 188 6.10 19.56 7.52
C ASP A 188 4.83 18.95 8.13
N ILE A 189 3.65 19.28 7.58
CA ILE A 189 2.39 18.66 7.98
C ILE A 189 2.41 17.16 7.69
N PHE A 190 2.86 16.74 6.49
CA PHE A 190 2.99 15.33 6.13
C PHE A 190 3.84 14.57 7.15
N TRP A 191 4.99 15.13 7.54
CA TRP A 191 5.89 14.53 8.53
C TRP A 191 5.28 14.40 9.91
N SER A 192 4.48 15.39 10.32
CA SER A 192 3.83 15.40 11.63
C SER A 192 2.74 14.35 11.80
N MET A 193 2.20 13.79 10.69
CA MET A 193 1.12 12.82 10.76
C MET A 193 1.59 11.48 11.35
N GLY A 194 0.87 10.97 12.35
CA GLY A 194 1.28 9.80 13.12
C GLY A 194 1.68 8.57 12.29
N THR A 195 0.91 8.20 11.25
CA THR A 195 1.28 7.06 10.39
C THR A 195 2.52 7.36 9.54
N ASN A 196 2.62 8.57 8.98
CA ASN A 196 3.75 8.96 8.13
C ASN A 196 5.03 9.02 8.96
N LYS A 197 4.98 9.66 10.13
CA LYS A 197 6.06 9.67 11.12
C LYS A 197 6.53 8.27 11.48
N SER A 198 5.59 7.35 11.72
CA SER A 198 5.90 5.94 12.01
C SER A 198 6.66 5.27 10.86
N ASN A 199 6.22 5.46 9.61
CA ASN A 199 6.90 4.90 8.43
C ASN A 199 8.30 5.51 8.23
N LEU A 200 8.46 6.82 8.49
CA LEU A 200 9.74 7.52 8.35
C LEU A 200 10.74 7.07 9.42
N ASN A 201 10.28 6.91 10.66
CA ASN A 201 11.08 6.34 11.73
C ASN A 201 11.51 4.89 11.46
N GLN A 202 10.66 4.08 10.82
CA GLN A 202 10.98 2.70 10.44
C GLN A 202 12.23 2.62 9.54
N ILE A 203 12.48 3.65 8.74
CA ILE A 203 13.64 3.74 7.85
C ILE A 203 14.76 4.62 8.40
N GLY A 204 14.67 5.04 9.67
CA GLY A 204 15.70 5.83 10.34
C GLY A 204 15.77 7.29 9.90
N LEU A 205 14.70 7.81 9.29
CA LEU A 205 14.63 9.21 8.90
C LEU A 205 13.95 10.03 9.99
N GLU A 206 14.74 10.83 10.69
CA GLU A 206 14.28 11.88 11.58
C GLU A 206 14.43 13.23 10.87
N VAL A 207 13.35 14.02 10.84
CA VAL A 207 13.42 15.36 10.25
C VAL A 207 13.56 16.41 11.31
N SER A 208 14.67 17.12 11.17
CA SER A 208 14.94 18.34 11.90
C SER A 208 14.10 19.49 11.32
N PRO A 209 13.45 20.30 12.17
CA PRO A 209 12.71 21.48 11.71
C PRO A 209 13.62 22.55 11.10
N PHE A 210 14.94 22.43 11.26
CA PHE A 210 15.93 23.38 10.75
C PHE A 210 16.43 23.06 9.35
N LEU A 211 15.97 21.98 8.73
CA LEU A 211 16.31 21.67 7.34
C LEU A 211 15.57 22.63 6.40
N ASP A 212 16.24 23.06 5.34
CA ASP A 212 15.59 23.80 4.26
C ASP A 212 14.63 22.91 3.45
N ALA A 213 13.77 23.55 2.65
CA ALA A 213 12.78 22.89 1.82
C ALA A 213 13.39 21.85 0.86
N ASP A 214 14.56 22.13 0.30
CA ASP A 214 15.23 21.24 -0.65
C ASP A 214 15.71 19.96 0.02
N CYS A 215 16.32 20.07 1.21
CA CYS A 215 16.74 18.95 2.03
C CYS A 215 15.55 18.10 2.48
N LYS A 216 14.48 18.76 2.96
CA LYS A 216 13.20 18.11 3.31
C LYS A 216 12.63 17.34 2.11
N GLY A 217 12.57 17.97 0.95
CA GLY A 217 12.10 17.35 -0.30
C GLY A 217 12.95 16.14 -0.71
N LEU A 218 14.27 16.25 -0.64
CA LEU A 218 15.17 15.14 -0.96
C LEU A 218 14.98 13.96 -0.01
N LEU A 219 14.91 14.21 1.30
CA LEU A 219 14.68 13.16 2.30
C LEU A 219 13.33 12.47 2.10
N LEU A 220 12.27 13.23 1.83
CA LEU A 220 10.96 12.66 1.56
C LEU A 220 10.96 11.84 0.26
N ARG A 221 11.64 12.31 -0.79
CA ARG A 221 11.82 11.54 -2.03
C ARG A 221 12.49 10.19 -1.79
N LEU A 222 13.55 10.18 -0.97
CA LEU A 222 14.23 8.94 -0.57
C LEU A 222 13.31 8.02 0.25
N ALA A 223 12.52 8.60 1.17
CA ALA A 223 11.56 7.85 1.97
C ALA A 223 10.49 7.17 1.12
N LEU A 224 9.92 7.91 0.17
CA LEU A 224 8.90 7.40 -0.76
C LEU A 224 9.44 6.26 -1.63
N GLY A 225 10.69 6.35 -2.07
CA GLY A 225 11.35 5.31 -2.86
C GLY A 225 11.88 4.11 -2.08
N SER A 226 11.90 4.17 -0.75
CA SER A 226 12.50 3.13 0.09
C SER A 226 11.76 1.78 -0.06
N PRO A 227 12.46 0.65 -0.23
CA PRO A 227 11.81 -0.66 -0.29
C PRO A 227 11.28 -1.11 1.08
N ARG A 228 11.72 -0.48 2.18
CA ARG A 228 11.38 -0.86 3.55
C ARG A 228 10.00 -0.36 4.01
N VAL A 229 9.37 0.55 3.25
CA VAL A 229 8.04 1.07 3.55
C VAL A 229 6.98 0.38 2.72
N SER A 230 5.77 0.22 3.29
CA SER A 230 4.64 -0.41 2.61
C SER A 230 4.02 0.44 1.49
N GLY A 231 4.50 1.67 1.29
CA GLY A 231 3.90 2.69 0.44
C GLY A 231 2.58 3.27 0.97
N ALA A 232 2.13 2.84 2.15
CA ALA A 232 0.89 3.32 2.74
C ALA A 232 1.10 4.65 3.47
N TRP A 233 0.65 5.74 2.86
CA TRP A 233 0.84 7.10 3.36
C TRP A 233 -0.50 7.70 3.76
N GLN A 234 -0.53 8.30 4.94
CA GLN A 234 -1.71 8.96 5.46
C GLN A 234 -2.02 10.20 4.63
N THR A 235 -3.30 10.39 4.31
CA THR A 235 -3.79 11.58 3.61
C THR A 235 -3.87 12.79 4.55
N ALA A 236 -3.91 13.98 3.97
CA ALA A 236 -4.13 15.20 4.72
C ALA A 236 -5.42 15.14 5.57
N PRO A 237 -5.44 15.77 6.76
CA PRO A 237 -6.66 15.90 7.54
C PRO A 237 -7.68 16.74 6.76
N LYS A 238 -8.97 16.43 6.92
CA LYS A 238 -10.03 17.26 6.32
C LYS A 238 -10.10 18.60 7.04
N CYS A 239 -10.12 19.72 6.30
CA CYS A 239 -10.26 21.07 6.89
C CYS A 239 -11.45 21.23 7.83
N SER A 240 -12.49 20.39 7.74
CA SER A 240 -13.62 20.39 8.66
C SER A 240 -13.27 20.00 10.11
N SER A 241 -12.03 19.58 10.40
CA SER A 241 -11.58 19.16 11.72
C SER A 241 -10.77 20.21 12.50
N LEU A 242 -10.57 21.41 11.92
CA LEU A 242 -9.86 22.53 12.55
C LEU A 242 -10.81 23.63 13.07
N ARG A 243 -12.08 23.29 13.31
CA ARG A 243 -13.08 24.19 13.92
C ARG A 243 -13.49 23.70 15.29
#